data_AF-A0AA36BX83-F1
#
_entry.id   AF-A0AA36BX83-F1
#
_cell.length_a   1.000
_cell.length_b   1.000
_cell.length_c   1.000
_cell.angle_alpha   90.00
_cell.angle_beta   90.00
_cell.angle_gamma   90.00
#
_symmetry.space_group_name_H-M   'P 1'
#
loop_
_entity.id
_entity.type
_entity.pdbx_description
1 polymer ?
#
loop_
_entity_poly.entity_id
_entity_poly.type
_entity_poly.pdbx_seq_one_letter_code
_entity_poly.pdbx_strand_id
1 'polypeptide(L)'
;MEVLLLALTTIQAVTSDQEFDEAYYKRLRPGYSYDYIGTSPTEQFPIVSSLPECAFYALNSQSEFFTYNKVSRVCKNYSPKAIVKAVSTSDTNEISFYRSFGIADSMAIFISLKP
;
A
#
# COMPACT_ATOMS: atom_id res chain seq x y z
N MET A 1 -19.65 25.37 -43.87
CA MET A 1 -18.37 25.64 -43.20
C MET A 1 -18.37 24.82 -41.92
N GLU A 2 -17.81 23.61 -41.97
CA GLU A 2 -17.79 22.70 -40.83
C GLU A 2 -16.61 23.05 -39.92
N VAL A 3 -16.88 23.23 -38.64
CA VAL A 3 -15.85 23.48 -37.62
C VAL A 3 -15.57 22.15 -36.93
N LEU A 4 -14.46 21.53 -37.28
CA LEU A 4 -13.96 20.33 -36.63
C LEU A 4 -13.39 20.73 -35.25
N LEU A 5 -14.16 20.53 -34.18
CA LEU A 5 -13.65 20.67 -32.82
C LEU A 5 -12.77 19.46 -32.48
N LEU A 6 -11.46 19.60 -32.64
CA LEU A 6 -10.50 18.70 -32.01
C LEU A 6 -10.50 18.95 -30.49
N ALA A 7 -11.20 18.11 -29.76
CA ALA A 7 -11.07 18.01 -28.31
C ALA A 7 -9.70 17.41 -27.99
N LEU A 8 -8.70 18.27 -27.82
CA LEU A 8 -7.41 17.90 -27.25
C LEU A 8 -7.68 17.48 -25.80
N THR A 9 -7.84 16.18 -25.56
CA THR A 9 -7.81 15.62 -24.22
C THR A 9 -6.38 15.76 -23.73
N THR A 10 -6.13 16.80 -22.94
CA THR A 10 -4.93 16.91 -22.13
C THR A 10 -4.94 15.74 -21.15
N ILE A 11 -4.31 14.63 -21.54
CA ILE A 11 -3.88 13.62 -20.59
C ILE A 11 -2.85 14.35 -19.72
N GLN A 12 -3.33 14.93 -18.61
CA GLN A 12 -2.47 15.35 -17.53
C GLN A 12 -1.82 14.07 -17.03
N ALA A 13 -0.67 13.74 -17.61
CA ALA A 13 0.29 12.86 -16.97
C ALA A 13 0.64 13.56 -15.66
N VAL A 14 -0.09 13.21 -14.60
CA VAL A 14 0.27 13.56 -13.23
C VAL A 14 1.57 12.80 -12.98
N THR A 15 2.69 13.42 -13.35
CA THR A 15 3.99 13.08 -12.81
C THR A 15 3.92 13.49 -11.35
N SER A 16 3.35 12.59 -10.54
CA SER A 16 3.33 12.72 -9.10
C SER A 16 4.76 12.51 -8.60
N ASP A 17 5.56 13.57 -8.71
CA ASP A 17 6.68 13.84 -7.80
C ASP A 17 6.12 14.22 -6.41
N GLN A 18 4.89 13.82 -6.05
CA GLN A 18 4.42 13.90 -4.68
C GLN A 18 5.24 12.88 -3.90
N GLU A 19 6.19 13.40 -3.14
CA GLU A 19 6.53 12.84 -1.83
C GLU A 19 5.28 12.17 -1.27
N PHE A 20 5.38 10.86 -1.10
CA PHE A 20 4.35 10.01 -0.54
C PHE A 20 3.78 10.69 0.71
N ASP A 21 2.59 11.30 0.57
CA ASP A 21 1.98 12.05 1.66
C ASP A 21 1.61 11.03 2.75
N GLU A 22 2.41 11.02 3.82
CA GLU A 22 2.24 10.17 5.00
C GLU A 22 0.86 10.39 5.67
N ALA A 23 0.06 11.37 5.21
CA ALA A 23 -1.30 11.61 5.66
C ALA A 23 -2.19 10.37 5.65
N TYR A 24 -2.10 9.49 4.63
CA TYR A 24 -3.01 8.35 4.50
C TYR A 24 -2.45 7.02 5.00
N TYR A 25 -1.13 6.87 5.05
CA TYR A 25 -0.49 5.63 5.43
C TYR A 25 0.77 5.90 6.24
N LYS A 26 0.87 5.21 7.36
CA LYS A 26 2.05 5.23 8.22
C LYS A 26 2.90 4.00 7.95
N ARG A 27 4.21 4.18 8.00
CA ARG A 27 5.18 3.10 7.84
C ARG A 27 5.18 2.21 9.09
N LEU A 28 5.07 0.91 8.89
CA LEU A 28 5.35 -0.10 9.91
C LEU A 28 6.86 -0.12 10.20
N ARG A 29 7.23 -0.31 11.47
CA ARG A 29 8.64 -0.34 11.90
C ARG A 29 9.48 -1.27 11.00
N PRO A 30 10.71 -0.87 10.60
CA PRO A 30 11.60 -1.75 9.86
C PRO A 30 11.81 -3.12 10.53
N GLY A 31 11.98 -4.16 9.72
CA GLY A 31 12.10 -5.55 10.18
C GLY A 31 10.76 -6.27 10.38
N TYR A 32 9.65 -5.63 10.01
CA TYR A 32 8.32 -6.23 10.07
C TYR A 32 7.59 -6.18 8.72
N SER A 33 6.79 -7.19 8.46
CA SER A 33 5.88 -7.32 7.32
C SER A 33 4.51 -7.83 7.76
N TYR A 34 3.60 -8.04 6.81
CA TYR A 34 2.30 -8.64 7.09
C TYR A 34 2.23 -10.06 6.55
N ASP A 35 1.53 -10.92 7.30
CA ASP A 35 1.19 -12.27 6.88
C ASP A 35 -0.28 -12.54 7.19
N TYR A 36 -0.92 -13.38 6.40
CA TYR A 36 -2.32 -13.73 6.58
C TYR A 36 -2.53 -14.53 7.88
N ILE A 37 -3.60 -14.22 8.61
CA ILE A 37 -4.07 -15.11 9.68
C ILE A 37 -5.00 -16.14 9.05
N GLY A 38 -4.55 -17.40 8.98
CA GLY A 38 -5.30 -18.50 8.37
C GLY A 38 -4.84 -18.81 6.95
N THR A 39 -5.76 -19.20 6.07
CA THR A 39 -5.42 -19.54 4.68
C THR A 39 -5.17 -18.26 3.89
N SER A 40 -3.96 -18.13 3.30
CA SER A 40 -3.68 -17.07 2.33
C SER A 40 -4.69 -17.18 1.18
N PRO A 41 -5.37 -16.09 0.80
CA PRO A 41 -6.06 -16.08 -0.48
C PRO A 41 -5.05 -16.35 -1.59
N THR A 42 -5.52 -16.94 -2.70
CA THR A 42 -4.76 -17.05 -3.97
C THR A 42 -4.60 -15.69 -4.66
N GLU A 43 -4.54 -14.60 -3.89
CA GLU A 43 -4.36 -13.26 -4.40
C GLU A 43 -3.00 -13.17 -5.08
N GLN A 44 -3.05 -12.77 -6.35
CA GLN A 44 -1.85 -12.44 -7.09
C GLN A 44 -1.53 -10.97 -6.85
N PHE A 45 -0.35 -10.71 -6.32
CA PHE A 45 0.11 -9.36 -6.05
C PHE A 45 0.72 -8.75 -7.32
N PRO A 46 0.30 -7.53 -7.71
CA PRO A 46 0.82 -6.88 -8.90
C PRO A 46 2.29 -6.48 -8.71
N ILE A 47 3.01 -6.41 -9.83
CA ILE A 47 4.31 -5.74 -9.92
C ILE A 47 4.05 -4.32 -10.38
N VAL A 48 4.53 -3.33 -9.63
CA VAL A 48 4.30 -1.90 -9.90
C VAL A 48 5.64 -1.17 -10.09
N SER A 49 5.64 0.01 -10.68
CA SER A 49 6.90 0.73 -10.97
C SER A 49 7.50 1.41 -9.74
N SER A 50 6.69 1.73 -8.73
CA SER A 50 7.12 2.51 -7.57
C SER A 50 6.29 2.27 -6.30
N LEU A 51 6.83 2.70 -5.15
CA LEU A 51 6.10 2.70 -3.88
C LEU A 51 4.83 3.58 -3.92
N PRO A 52 4.86 4.83 -4.44
CA PRO A 52 3.65 5.64 -4.60
C PRO A 52 2.56 4.94 -5.42
N GLU A 53 2.94 4.24 -6.48
CA GLU A 53 1.99 3.46 -7.28
C GLU A 53 1.35 2.34 -6.45
N CYS A 54 2.14 1.58 -5.68
CA CYS A 54 1.60 0.56 -4.77
C CYS A 54 0.61 1.15 -3.76
N ALA A 55 0.93 2.31 -3.20
CA ALA A 55 0.05 2.96 -2.25
C ALA A 55 -1.23 3.50 -2.88
N PHE A 56 -1.15 4.02 -4.11
CA PHE A 56 -2.34 4.41 -4.88
C PHE A 56 -3.26 3.20 -5.12
N TYR A 57 -2.69 2.04 -5.48
CA TYR A 57 -3.45 0.79 -5.55
C TYR A 57 -4.12 0.45 -4.22
N ALA A 58 -3.37 0.52 -3.12
CA ALA A 58 -3.90 0.24 -1.79
C ALA A 58 -5.03 1.20 -1.40
N LEU A 59 -4.87 2.51 -1.62
CA LEU A 59 -5.90 3.53 -1.40
C LEU A 59 -7.17 3.25 -2.18
N ASN A 60 -7.06 2.99 -3.49
CA ASN A 60 -8.22 2.77 -4.36
C ASN A 60 -8.98 1.49 -4.01
N SER A 61 -8.25 0.46 -3.61
CA SER A 61 -8.86 -0.78 -3.13
C SER A 61 -9.44 -0.66 -1.72
N GLN A 62 -9.21 0.46 -1.03
CA GLN A 62 -9.54 0.70 0.38
C GLN A 62 -8.87 -0.30 1.33
N SER A 63 -7.67 -0.74 0.99
CA SER A 63 -6.90 -1.59 1.88
C SER A 63 -6.54 -0.84 3.16
N GLU A 64 -6.42 -1.58 4.26
CA GLU A 64 -5.89 -1.08 5.52
C GLU A 64 -4.37 -1.28 5.63
N PHE A 65 -3.82 -2.20 4.84
CA PHE A 65 -2.42 -2.62 4.92
C PHE A 65 -1.84 -2.81 3.53
N PHE A 66 -0.57 -2.47 3.34
CA PHE A 66 0.15 -2.91 2.15
C PHE A 66 1.64 -3.10 2.43
N THR A 67 2.29 -3.92 1.61
CA THR A 67 3.74 -4.12 1.62
C THR A 67 4.29 -3.90 0.21
N TYR A 68 5.40 -3.18 0.10
CA TYR A 68 6.11 -2.98 -1.15
C TYR A 68 7.53 -3.53 -1.05
N ASN A 69 7.94 -4.33 -2.02
CA ASN A 69 9.33 -4.78 -2.15
C ASN A 69 10.08 -3.89 -3.16
N LYS A 70 11.13 -3.20 -2.71
CA LYS A 70 11.90 -2.25 -3.55
C LYS A 70 12.64 -2.90 -4.73
N VAL A 71 12.97 -4.18 -4.66
CA VAL A 71 13.76 -4.90 -5.67
C VAL A 71 12.85 -5.64 -6.63
N SER A 72 11.99 -6.52 -6.12
CA SER A 72 11.07 -7.30 -6.95
C SER A 72 9.88 -6.49 -7.44
N ARG A 73 9.67 -5.29 -6.89
CA ARG A 73 8.58 -4.38 -7.25
C ARG A 73 7.18 -4.93 -6.97
N VAL A 74 7.09 -6.04 -6.22
CA VAL A 74 5.83 -6.63 -5.80
C VAL A 74 5.13 -5.70 -4.82
N CYS A 75 3.88 -5.38 -5.13
CA CYS A 75 2.96 -4.65 -4.27
C CYS A 75 1.96 -5.62 -3.64
N LYS A 76 2.20 -6.00 -2.39
CA LYS A 76 1.25 -6.77 -1.59
C LYS A 76 0.15 -5.86 -1.07
N ASN A 77 -0.86 -5.65 -1.89
CA ASN A 77 -2.06 -4.94 -1.51
C ASN A 77 -3.09 -5.93 -0.95
N TYR A 78 -3.30 -5.90 0.36
CA TYR A 78 -4.21 -6.83 1.03
C TYR A 78 -5.66 -6.41 0.80
N SER A 79 -6.58 -7.36 0.65
CA SER A 79 -8.02 -7.05 0.59
C SER A 79 -8.46 -6.23 1.82
N PRO A 80 -9.44 -5.31 1.72
CA PRO A 80 -10.01 -4.61 2.90
C PRO A 80 -10.58 -5.54 3.96
N LYS A 81 -10.92 -6.78 3.58
CA LYS A 81 -11.43 -7.83 4.50
C LYS A 81 -10.34 -8.78 4.97
N ALA A 82 -9.09 -8.57 4.54
CA ALA A 82 -7.97 -9.40 4.94
C ALA A 82 -7.72 -9.26 6.44
N ILE A 83 -7.57 -10.41 7.11
CA ILE A 83 -7.10 -10.46 8.47
C ILE A 83 -5.62 -10.81 8.41
N VAL A 84 -4.77 -9.85 8.77
CA VAL A 84 -3.31 -9.98 8.75
C VAL A 84 -2.72 -9.76 10.13
N LYS A 85 -1.54 -10.31 10.35
CA LYS A 85 -0.69 -10.06 11.53
C LYS A 85 0.63 -9.47 11.10
N ALA A 86 1.19 -8.60 11.93
CA ALA A 86 2.58 -8.18 11.78
C ALA A 86 3.51 -9.34 12.14
N VAL A 87 4.48 -9.63 11.29
CA VAL A 87 5.49 -10.68 11.48
C VAL A 87 6.88 -10.09 11.29
N SER A 88 7.88 -10.63 12.00
CA SER A 88 9.28 -10.27 11.73
C SER A 88 9.69 -10.77 10.34
N THR A 89 10.37 -9.93 9.57
CA THR A 89 10.95 -10.29 8.28
C THR A 89 12.44 -9.96 8.25
N SER A 90 13.23 -10.83 7.60
CA SER A 90 14.63 -10.57 7.28
C SER A 90 14.81 -9.91 5.91
N ASP A 91 13.74 -9.76 5.11
CA ASP A 91 13.81 -9.08 3.82
C ASP A 91 13.85 -7.56 4.02
N THR A 92 15.06 -7.00 3.94
CA THR A 92 15.31 -5.56 4.09
C THR A 92 14.76 -4.72 2.92
N ASN A 93 14.31 -5.38 1.84
CA ASN A 93 13.69 -4.72 0.70
C ASN A 93 12.20 -4.52 0.88
N GLU A 94 11.55 -5.24 1.80
CA GLU A 94 10.15 -5.03 2.12
C GLU A 94 9.95 -3.80 3.01
N ILE A 95 8.95 -2.99 2.64
CA ILE A 95 8.49 -1.86 3.41
C ILE A 95 6.98 -1.98 3.54
N SER A 96 6.50 -2.05 4.77
CA SER A 96 5.09 -2.26 5.07
C SER A 96 4.46 -1.00 5.66
N PHE A 97 3.18 -0.81 5.40
CA PHE A 97 2.41 0.37 5.77
C PHE A 97 1.03 -0.01 6.29
N TYR A 98 0.46 0.84 7.14
CA TYR A 98 -0.92 0.73 7.62
C TYR A 98 -1.64 2.06 7.48
N ARG A 99 -2.95 2.02 7.29
CA ARG A 99 -3.74 3.21 7.02
C ARG A 99 -3.77 4.13 8.24
N SER A 100 -3.50 5.40 7.99
CA SER A 100 -3.49 6.49 8.94
C SER A 100 -4.91 7.06 9.06
N PHE A 101 -5.88 6.27 9.51
CA PHE A 101 -7.17 6.88 9.85
C PHE A 101 -7.05 7.69 11.13
N GLY A 102 -7.47 8.96 11.07
CA GLY A 102 -7.51 9.90 12.19
C GLY A 102 -8.57 9.57 13.24
N ILE A 103 -8.55 8.36 13.77
CA ILE A 103 -9.33 7.96 14.93
C ILE A 103 -8.37 7.24 15.86
N ALA A 104 -8.09 7.89 17.00
CA ALA A 104 -7.29 7.36 18.08
C ALA A 104 -7.61 5.88 18.37
N ASP A 105 -6.60 5.11 18.77
CA ASP A 105 -6.79 3.90 19.58
C ASP A 105 -7.69 2.79 19.04
N SER A 106 -7.93 2.69 17.73
CA SER A 106 -8.73 1.57 17.20
C SER A 106 -7.87 0.32 17.01
N MET A 107 -7.42 -0.19 18.16
CA MET A 107 -7.11 -1.58 18.47
C MET A 107 -5.90 -2.19 17.77
N ALA A 108 -4.97 -2.67 18.59
CA ALA A 108 -4.25 -3.89 18.28
C ALA A 108 -3.29 -3.84 17.07
N ILE A 109 -2.34 -2.91 17.11
CA ILE A 109 -0.97 -3.38 16.88
C ILE A 109 -0.74 -4.42 17.99
N PHE A 110 -0.94 -5.71 17.68
CA PHE A 110 -0.72 -6.90 18.52
C PHE A 110 0.75 -7.08 18.95
N ILE A 111 1.45 -5.98 19.18
CA ILE A 111 2.81 -5.92 19.67
C ILE A 111 2.70 -5.83 21.18
N SER A 112 2.29 -6.95 21.77
CA SER A 112 2.97 -7.44 22.97
C SER A 112 4.39 -7.84 22.52
N LEU A 113 5.22 -6.84 22.16
CA LEU A 113 6.66 -6.99 22.28
C LEU A 113 6.94 -6.83 23.77
N LYS A 114 6.73 -7.92 24.49
CA LYS A 114 7.18 -8.06 25.87
C LYS A 114 8.72 -7.90 25.86
N PRO A 115 9.29 -7.16 26.84
CA PRO A 115 10.72 -6.86 26.90
C PRO A 115 11.63 -8.09 26.87
#